data_AF-A0AAE3RNX8-F1
#
_entry.id   AF-A0AAE3RNX8-F1
#
_cell.length_a   1.000
_cell.length_b   1.000
_cell.length_c   1.000
_cell.angle_alpha   90.00
_cell.angle_beta   90.00
_cell.angle_gamma   90.00
#
_symmetry.space_group_name_H-M   'P 1'
#
loop_
_entity.id
_entity.type
_entity.pdbx_description
1 polymer ?
#
loop_
_entity_poly.entity_id
_entity_poly.type
_entity_poly.pdbx_seq_one_letter_code
_entity_poly.pdbx_strand_id
1 'polypeptide(L)'
;MALESGIALLVEAFIVAGRPSSREQNIDDRRAGYIASTVLAGDTETRVQVEDIELDAMMFRVVSPRGCTGNLPCVIYYHGGCFVSGGFTTHDNQLRQLAWYSGCRVIAVQYRLAPEHIFPAAHNDAESGANIIWKYAKKLGVDRDNITLAGDSAGGHLALVTALRLKATRQWQPAQLMLIYPMLDATASFASYDHNGQDYIITRDTLLSGYEMYMPQTDPLHPEVSPLWREDFNGLPPTHIITAEFDPLRDEGEALYQRFQEQGVDCTCQRYLGVIHGFFQLAGVSQAARSAMRDVAWRLGQ
;
A
#
# COMPACT_ATOMS: atom_id res chain seq x y z
N MET A 1 0.45 23.32 6.57
CA MET A 1 0.95 24.05 5.38
C MET A 1 -0.18 24.20 4.36
N ALA A 2 -0.01 24.88 3.23
CA ALA A 2 -1.00 24.78 2.14
C ALA A 2 -0.80 23.47 1.36
N LEU A 3 -1.86 22.94 0.74
CA LEU A 3 -1.74 21.83 -0.20
C LEU A 3 -0.84 22.22 -1.38
N GLU A 4 -0.14 21.22 -1.93
CA GLU A 4 0.55 21.40 -3.21
C GLU A 4 -0.48 21.76 -4.30
N SER A 5 -0.14 22.72 -5.16
CA SER A 5 -1.08 23.32 -6.13
C SER A 5 -1.85 22.30 -6.99
N GLY A 6 -1.18 21.27 -7.52
CA GLY A 6 -1.85 20.25 -8.33
C GLY A 6 -2.84 19.39 -7.53
N ILE A 7 -2.54 19.12 -6.25
CA ILE A 7 -3.44 18.41 -5.34
C ILE A 7 -4.60 19.33 -4.92
N ALA A 8 -4.33 20.61 -4.67
CA ALA A 8 -5.34 21.59 -4.29
C ALA A 8 -6.48 21.68 -5.32
N LEU A 9 -6.16 21.63 -6.62
CA LEU A 9 -7.16 21.62 -7.69
C LEU A 9 -8.08 20.39 -7.65
N LEU A 10 -7.52 19.21 -7.34
CA LEU A 10 -8.32 17.98 -7.22
C LEU A 10 -9.24 18.03 -6.00
N VAL A 11 -8.72 18.54 -4.88
CA VAL A 11 -9.48 18.74 -3.64
C VAL A 11 -10.61 19.76 -3.84
N GLU A 12 -10.34 20.88 -4.51
CA GLU A 12 -11.35 21.88 -4.86
C GLU A 12 -12.44 21.28 -5.75
N ALA A 13 -12.07 20.51 -6.78
CA ALA A 13 -13.03 19.83 -7.65
C ALA A 13 -13.92 18.84 -6.88
N PHE A 14 -13.34 18.07 -5.93
CA PHE A 14 -14.09 17.16 -5.06
C PHE A 14 -15.09 17.91 -4.15
N ILE A 15 -14.67 19.04 -3.58
CA ILE A 15 -15.51 19.89 -2.74
C ILE A 15 -16.67 20.50 -3.57
N VAL A 16 -16.37 21.01 -4.77
CA VAL A 16 -17.37 21.59 -5.69
C VAL A 16 -18.38 20.53 -6.16
N ALA A 17 -17.94 19.28 -6.33
CA ALA A 17 -18.82 18.15 -6.64
C ALA A 17 -19.70 17.72 -5.45
N GLY A 18 -19.63 18.40 -4.31
CA GLY A 18 -20.47 18.13 -3.15
C GLY A 18 -19.97 17.01 -2.24
N ARG A 19 -18.68 16.66 -2.32
CA ARG A 19 -18.06 15.58 -1.51
C ARG A 19 -18.82 14.26 -1.63
N PRO A 20 -18.95 13.69 -2.84
CA PRO A 20 -19.75 12.48 -3.06
C PRO A 20 -19.31 11.34 -2.12
N SER A 21 -20.29 10.68 -1.48
CA SER A 21 -20.03 9.56 -0.58
C SER A 21 -19.67 8.30 -1.36
N SER A 22 -18.71 7.52 -0.85
CA SER A 22 -18.38 6.21 -1.41
C SER A 22 -19.44 5.15 -1.11
N ARG A 23 -20.31 5.38 -0.12
CA ARG A 23 -21.43 4.47 0.21
C ARG A 23 -22.59 4.57 -0.78
N GLU A 24 -22.70 5.70 -1.49
CA GLU A 24 -23.77 5.95 -2.47
C GLU A 24 -23.40 5.45 -3.88
N GLN A 25 -22.13 5.11 -4.11
CA GLN A 25 -21.65 4.59 -5.39
C GLN A 25 -21.78 3.06 -5.44
N ASN A 26 -22.17 2.53 -6.60
CA ASN A 26 -22.03 1.09 -6.84
C ASN A 26 -20.55 0.71 -6.99
N ILE A 27 -20.25 -0.58 -6.88
CA ILE A 27 -18.86 -1.06 -6.82
C ILE A 27 -18.13 -0.95 -8.14
N ASP A 28 -18.83 -1.10 -9.25
CA ASP A 28 -18.25 -0.96 -10.58
C ASP A 28 -17.81 0.49 -10.82
N ASP A 29 -18.61 1.47 -10.42
CA ASP A 29 -18.28 2.90 -10.52
C ASP A 29 -17.09 3.27 -9.62
N ARG A 30 -17.03 2.74 -8.39
CA ARG A 30 -15.85 2.95 -7.51
C ARG A 30 -14.57 2.42 -8.14
N ARG A 31 -14.62 1.20 -8.70
CA ARG A 31 -13.48 0.57 -9.36
C ARG A 31 -13.08 1.32 -10.63
N ALA A 32 -14.06 1.70 -11.46
CA ALA A 32 -13.83 2.48 -12.67
C ALA A 32 -13.26 3.86 -12.38
N GLY A 33 -13.74 4.54 -11.34
CA GLY A 33 -13.22 5.83 -10.88
C GLY A 33 -11.74 5.76 -10.48
N TYR A 34 -11.33 4.70 -9.78
CA TYR A 34 -9.92 4.50 -9.43
C TYR A 34 -9.04 4.19 -10.66
N ILE A 35 -9.57 3.45 -11.63
CA ILE A 35 -8.86 3.26 -12.92
C ILE A 35 -8.73 4.60 -13.66
N ALA A 36 -9.78 5.41 -13.68
CA ALA A 36 -9.76 6.72 -14.34
C ALA A 36 -8.75 7.68 -13.72
N SER A 37 -8.49 7.60 -12.42
CA SER A 37 -7.50 8.47 -11.76
C SER A 37 -6.05 8.16 -12.14
N THR A 38 -5.77 7.04 -12.82
CA THR A 38 -4.39 6.67 -13.24
C THR A 38 -3.73 7.70 -14.14
N VAL A 39 -4.51 8.53 -14.85
CA VAL A 39 -4.01 9.66 -15.65
C VAL A 39 -3.22 10.68 -14.81
N LEU A 40 -3.46 10.73 -13.49
CA LEU A 40 -2.76 11.63 -12.56
C LEU A 40 -1.36 11.13 -12.17
N ALA A 41 -1.01 9.89 -12.54
CA ALA A 41 0.31 9.32 -12.27
C ALA A 41 1.42 9.92 -13.13
N GLY A 42 1.08 10.70 -14.16
CA GLY A 42 2.04 11.27 -15.10
C GLY A 42 2.54 10.24 -16.12
N ASP A 43 3.67 10.55 -16.76
CA ASP A 43 4.23 9.70 -17.81
C ASP A 43 4.57 8.30 -17.29
N THR A 44 4.22 7.29 -18.10
CA THR A 44 4.51 5.90 -17.81
C THR A 44 5.99 5.61 -17.97
N GLU A 45 6.62 5.01 -16.96
CA GLU A 45 8.02 4.57 -17.05
C GLU A 45 8.17 3.36 -17.99
N THR A 46 8.82 3.57 -19.14
CA THR A 46 8.96 2.53 -20.19
C THR A 46 10.28 1.75 -20.10
N ARG A 47 11.24 2.15 -19.27
CA ARG A 47 12.59 1.54 -19.19
C ARG A 47 12.66 0.27 -18.35
N VAL A 48 11.53 -0.41 -18.19
CA VAL A 48 11.39 -1.70 -17.50
C VAL A 48 10.80 -2.74 -18.44
N GLN A 49 10.78 -3.99 -18.00
CA GLN A 49 10.02 -5.09 -18.60
C GLN A 49 8.86 -5.42 -17.66
N VAL A 50 7.69 -5.71 -18.22
CA VAL A 50 6.49 -6.07 -17.46
C VAL A 50 5.94 -7.37 -18.03
N GLU A 51 5.68 -8.33 -17.16
CA GLU A 51 5.04 -9.59 -17.49
C GLU A 51 4.00 -9.95 -16.42
N ASP A 52 2.85 -10.45 -16.87
CA ASP A 52 1.88 -11.08 -15.99
C ASP A 52 2.09 -12.58 -16.05
N ILE A 53 2.24 -13.22 -14.89
CA ILE A 53 2.53 -14.65 -14.76
C ILE A 53 1.55 -15.30 -13.81
N GLU A 54 1.35 -16.60 -13.98
CA GLU A 54 0.61 -17.45 -13.05
C GLU A 54 1.55 -18.45 -12.38
N LEU A 55 1.51 -18.52 -11.06
CA LEU A 55 2.21 -19.54 -10.26
C LEU A 55 1.27 -20.06 -9.17
N ASP A 56 1.16 -21.38 -9.04
CA ASP A 56 0.29 -22.05 -8.07
C ASP A 56 -1.15 -21.47 -8.08
N ALA A 57 -1.71 -21.23 -9.28
CA ALA A 57 -3.04 -20.66 -9.53
C ALA A 57 -3.24 -19.20 -9.02
N MET A 58 -2.16 -18.48 -8.75
CA MET A 58 -2.18 -17.06 -8.41
C MET A 58 -1.51 -16.22 -9.49
N MET A 59 -2.12 -15.07 -9.78
CA MET A 59 -1.61 -14.11 -10.76
C MET A 59 -0.66 -13.11 -10.09
N PHE A 60 0.44 -12.80 -10.77
CA PHE A 60 1.42 -11.81 -10.36
C PHE A 60 1.78 -10.91 -11.54
N ARG A 61 2.03 -9.64 -11.27
CA ARG A 61 2.70 -8.74 -12.22
C ARG A 61 4.14 -8.58 -11.81
N VAL A 62 5.06 -9.05 -12.65
CA VAL A 62 6.49 -8.91 -12.46
C VAL A 62 6.98 -7.73 -13.29
N VAL A 63 7.63 -6.79 -12.63
CA VAL A 63 8.26 -5.62 -13.24
C VAL A 63 9.75 -5.67 -12.97
N SER A 64 10.54 -5.75 -14.04
CA SER A 64 11.99 -5.93 -13.97
C SER A 64 12.73 -4.72 -14.57
N PRO A 65 13.80 -4.22 -13.93
CA PRO A 65 14.71 -3.29 -14.56
C PRO A 65 15.39 -3.94 -15.78
N ARG A 66 15.62 -3.16 -16.84
CA ARG A 66 16.25 -3.66 -18.08
C ARG A 66 17.74 -3.89 -17.88
N GLY A 67 18.28 -4.92 -18.53
CA GLY A 67 19.72 -5.18 -18.62
C GLY A 67 20.34 -5.81 -17.36
N CYS A 68 19.52 -6.15 -16.35
CA CYS A 68 19.98 -6.84 -15.16
C CYS A 68 20.04 -8.36 -15.39
N THR A 69 21.16 -8.98 -15.01
CA THR A 69 21.36 -10.44 -15.04
C THR A 69 21.52 -10.99 -13.62
N GLY A 70 20.94 -12.14 -13.34
CA GLY A 70 21.06 -12.81 -12.04
C GLY A 70 19.90 -12.53 -11.09
N ASN A 71 20.10 -12.86 -9.81
CA ASN A 71 19.11 -12.67 -8.77
C ASN A 71 19.16 -11.21 -8.27
N LEU A 72 18.00 -10.54 -8.24
CA LEU A 72 17.87 -9.15 -7.78
C LEU A 72 17.13 -9.09 -6.45
N PRO A 73 17.41 -8.08 -5.60
CA PRO A 73 16.51 -7.71 -4.52
C PRO A 73 15.08 -7.54 -5.04
N CYS A 74 14.10 -7.95 -4.24
CA CYS A 74 12.71 -8.02 -4.66
C CYS A 74 11.79 -7.22 -3.74
N VAL A 75 10.85 -6.51 -4.35
CA VAL A 75 9.75 -5.85 -3.65
C VAL A 75 8.48 -6.61 -3.97
N ILE A 76 7.89 -7.27 -2.99
CA ILE A 76 6.55 -7.84 -3.10
C ILE A 76 5.57 -6.72 -2.75
N TYR A 77 4.75 -6.33 -3.73
CA TYR A 77 3.89 -5.16 -3.62
C TYR A 77 2.41 -5.55 -3.48
N TYR A 78 1.75 -4.97 -2.49
CA TYR A 78 0.29 -5.04 -2.32
C TYR A 78 -0.29 -3.66 -2.59
N HIS A 79 -1.21 -3.58 -3.55
CA HIS A 79 -1.82 -2.31 -3.94
C HIS A 79 -2.82 -1.80 -2.90
N GLY A 80 -3.04 -0.48 -2.83
CA GLY A 80 -4.12 0.14 -2.08
C GLY A 80 -5.49 0.03 -2.75
N GLY A 81 -6.51 0.66 -2.15
CA GLY A 81 -7.90 0.65 -2.65
C GLY A 81 -8.92 0.09 -1.67
N CYS A 82 -8.67 0.20 -0.36
CA CYS A 82 -9.60 -0.16 0.71
C CYS A 82 -10.11 -1.62 0.64
N PHE A 83 -9.31 -2.55 0.11
CA PHE A 83 -9.69 -3.96 -0.16
C PHE A 83 -10.82 -4.16 -1.17
N VAL A 84 -11.35 -3.09 -1.78
CA VAL A 84 -12.54 -3.09 -2.64
C VAL A 84 -12.17 -2.81 -4.10
N SER A 85 -11.11 -2.05 -4.33
CA SER A 85 -10.68 -1.55 -5.64
C SER A 85 -9.18 -1.63 -5.80
N GLY A 86 -8.71 -1.34 -7.01
CA GLY A 86 -7.31 -1.37 -7.36
C GLY A 86 -6.90 -2.68 -8.05
N GLY A 87 -5.65 -2.75 -8.44
CA GLY A 87 -5.07 -3.88 -9.15
C GLY A 87 -3.82 -3.44 -9.89
N PHE A 88 -3.34 -4.30 -10.78
CA PHE A 88 -2.14 -4.02 -11.56
C PHE A 88 -2.27 -2.74 -12.40
N THR A 89 -3.43 -2.48 -12.99
CA THR A 89 -3.66 -1.28 -13.80
C THR A 89 -3.55 0.00 -12.98
N THR A 90 -4.10 0.03 -11.76
CA THR A 90 -4.11 1.26 -10.95
C THR A 90 -2.74 1.62 -10.37
N HIS A 91 -1.84 0.64 -10.29
CA HIS A 91 -0.49 0.81 -9.72
C HIS A 91 0.62 0.64 -10.75
N ASP A 92 0.28 0.45 -12.04
CA ASP A 92 1.25 0.10 -13.09
C ASP A 92 2.42 1.10 -13.14
N ASN A 93 2.14 2.40 -13.07
CA ASN A 93 3.21 3.40 -13.10
C ASN A 93 4.09 3.35 -11.84
N GLN A 94 3.50 3.15 -10.66
CA GLN A 94 4.24 3.06 -9.40
C GLN A 94 5.15 1.83 -9.41
N LEU A 95 4.66 0.67 -9.84
CA LEU A 95 5.44 -0.56 -9.94
C LEU A 95 6.64 -0.39 -10.90
N ARG A 96 6.42 0.26 -12.05
CA ARG A 96 7.48 0.57 -13.02
C ARG A 96 8.51 1.54 -12.48
N GLN A 97 8.07 2.62 -11.84
CA GLN A 97 8.96 3.61 -11.25
C GLN A 97 9.79 3.03 -10.11
N LEU A 98 9.19 2.21 -9.25
CA LEU A 98 9.90 1.50 -8.19
C LEU A 98 11.00 0.61 -8.80
N ALA A 99 10.65 -0.28 -9.73
CA ALA A 99 11.62 -1.19 -10.35
C ALA A 99 12.76 -0.45 -11.05
N TRP A 100 12.44 0.64 -11.75
CA TRP A 100 13.44 1.43 -12.46
C TRP A 100 14.38 2.19 -11.51
N TYR A 101 13.84 2.85 -10.48
CA TYR A 101 14.63 3.71 -9.60
C TYR A 101 15.36 2.95 -8.50
N SER A 102 14.83 1.81 -8.03
CA SER A 102 15.48 1.01 -7.00
C SER A 102 16.45 -0.03 -7.58
N GLY A 103 16.27 -0.41 -8.85
CA GLY A 103 16.98 -1.56 -9.43
C GLY A 103 16.50 -2.92 -8.89
N CYS A 104 15.43 -2.93 -8.10
CA CYS A 104 14.80 -4.15 -7.61
C CYS A 104 13.86 -4.74 -8.66
N ARG A 105 13.64 -6.06 -8.58
CA ARG A 105 12.46 -6.66 -9.20
C ARG A 105 11.23 -6.33 -8.34
N VAL A 106 10.16 -5.84 -8.94
CA VAL A 106 8.90 -5.58 -8.23
C VAL A 106 7.88 -6.62 -8.67
N ILE A 107 7.29 -7.34 -7.73
CA ILE A 107 6.28 -8.37 -7.99
C ILE A 107 5.01 -8.01 -7.23
N ALA A 108 3.98 -7.58 -7.95
CA ALA A 108 2.69 -7.28 -7.37
C ALA A 108 1.81 -8.54 -7.30
N VAL A 109 1.13 -8.74 -6.17
CA VAL A 109 0.23 -9.87 -5.94
C VAL A 109 -1.19 -9.49 -6.34
N GLN A 110 -1.83 -10.28 -7.22
CA GLN A 110 -3.26 -10.14 -7.47
C GLN A 110 -4.03 -10.82 -6.33
N TYR A 111 -4.49 -10.03 -5.37
CA TYR A 111 -5.33 -10.53 -4.28
C TYR A 111 -6.81 -10.29 -4.59
N ARG A 112 -7.67 -11.11 -3.98
CA ARG A 112 -9.13 -11.03 -4.12
C ARG A 112 -9.70 -9.81 -3.39
N LEU A 113 -10.72 -9.19 -3.99
CA LEU A 113 -11.34 -7.96 -3.50
C LEU A 113 -12.74 -8.21 -2.94
N ALA A 114 -13.15 -7.33 -2.02
CA ALA A 114 -14.53 -7.22 -1.57
C ALA A 114 -15.37 -6.48 -2.63
N PRO A 115 -16.70 -6.71 -2.67
CA PRO A 115 -17.48 -7.56 -1.77
C PRO A 115 -17.50 -9.05 -2.13
N GLU A 116 -16.98 -9.45 -3.29
CA GLU A 116 -17.02 -10.84 -3.78
C GLU A 116 -16.25 -11.79 -2.85
N HIS A 117 -15.18 -11.28 -2.25
CA HIS A 117 -14.35 -12.01 -1.31
C HIS A 117 -14.04 -11.15 -0.08
N ILE A 118 -14.76 -11.42 1.00
CA ILE A 118 -14.60 -10.72 2.28
C ILE A 118 -13.43 -11.30 3.10
N PHE A 119 -13.14 -10.66 4.23
CA PHE A 119 -12.11 -11.05 5.18
C PHE A 119 -12.22 -12.54 5.58
N PRO A 120 -11.11 -13.29 5.62
CA PRO A 120 -9.72 -12.89 5.45
C PRO A 120 -9.14 -13.14 4.03
N ALA A 121 -9.95 -13.08 2.96
CA ALA A 121 -9.50 -13.48 1.62
C ALA A 121 -8.24 -12.76 1.11
N ALA A 122 -8.20 -11.42 1.17
CA ALA A 122 -7.02 -10.66 0.72
C ALA A 122 -5.78 -10.93 1.59
N HIS A 123 -5.97 -11.19 2.89
CA HIS A 123 -4.88 -11.56 3.80
C HIS A 123 -4.26 -12.90 3.43
N ASN A 124 -5.11 -13.89 3.17
CA ASN A 124 -4.68 -15.22 2.77
C ASN A 124 -3.96 -15.18 1.41
N ASP A 125 -4.44 -14.35 0.48
CA ASP A 125 -3.81 -14.18 -0.82
C ASP A 125 -2.46 -13.45 -0.71
N ALA A 126 -2.36 -12.41 0.13
CA ALA A 126 -1.11 -11.70 0.36
C ALA A 126 -0.02 -12.64 0.92
N GLU A 127 -0.36 -13.40 1.96
CA GLU A 127 0.54 -14.40 2.55
C GLU A 127 0.90 -15.54 1.57
N SER A 128 -0.09 -16.08 0.86
CA SER A 128 0.15 -17.13 -0.14
C SER A 128 1.04 -16.62 -1.27
N GLY A 129 0.77 -15.41 -1.77
CA GLY A 129 1.57 -14.76 -2.80
C GLY A 129 3.02 -14.54 -2.36
N ALA A 130 3.24 -14.06 -1.13
CA ALA A 130 4.58 -13.91 -0.56
C ALA A 130 5.33 -15.25 -0.51
N ASN A 131 4.67 -16.30 -0.01
CA ASN A 131 5.24 -17.64 0.08
C ASN A 131 5.53 -18.26 -1.30
N ILE A 132 4.67 -18.06 -2.29
CA ILE A 132 4.86 -18.51 -3.67
C ILE A 132 6.09 -17.80 -4.28
N ILE A 133 6.19 -16.49 -4.13
CA ILE A 133 7.34 -15.71 -4.64
C ILE A 133 8.64 -16.20 -3.99
N TRP A 134 8.65 -16.38 -2.67
CA TRP A 134 9.82 -16.89 -1.94
C TRP A 134 10.20 -18.32 -2.39
N LYS A 135 9.22 -19.21 -2.54
CA LYS A 135 9.39 -20.60 -3.03
C LYS A 135 9.96 -20.63 -4.45
N TYR A 136 9.49 -19.77 -5.34
CA TYR A 136 9.93 -19.70 -6.73
C TYR A 136 11.02 -18.64 -6.98
N ALA A 137 11.69 -18.12 -5.94
CA ALA A 137 12.62 -17.01 -6.05
C ALA A 137 13.67 -17.20 -7.15
N LYS A 138 14.29 -18.39 -7.21
CA LYS A 138 15.27 -18.72 -8.27
C LYS A 138 14.68 -18.64 -9.68
N LYS A 139 13.44 -19.11 -9.88
CA LYS A 139 12.74 -19.06 -11.18
C LYS A 139 12.42 -17.61 -11.56
N LEU A 140 12.11 -16.77 -10.58
CA LEU A 140 11.79 -15.36 -10.73
C LEU A 140 13.04 -14.46 -10.78
N GLY A 141 14.25 -15.02 -10.68
CA GLY A 141 15.49 -14.24 -10.54
C GLY A 141 15.48 -13.33 -9.31
N VAL A 142 14.85 -13.75 -8.23
CA VAL A 142 14.76 -13.02 -6.96
C VAL A 142 15.85 -13.50 -6.03
N ASP A 143 16.55 -12.55 -5.41
CA ASP A 143 17.38 -12.81 -4.25
C ASP A 143 16.47 -13.03 -3.04
N ARG A 144 16.49 -14.26 -2.54
CA ARG A 144 15.55 -14.74 -1.53
C ARG A 144 15.81 -14.13 -0.16
N ASP A 145 17.03 -13.65 0.09
CA ASP A 145 17.43 -13.07 1.36
C ASP A 145 17.20 -11.55 1.39
N ASN A 146 16.88 -10.94 0.24
CA ASN A 146 16.67 -9.50 0.06
C ASN A 146 15.27 -9.20 -0.50
N ILE A 147 14.24 -9.68 0.22
CA ILE A 147 12.82 -9.44 -0.10
C ILE A 147 12.24 -8.37 0.83
N THR A 148 11.71 -7.29 0.25
CA THR A 148 10.89 -6.30 0.96
C THR A 148 9.40 -6.58 0.75
N LEU A 149 8.59 -6.51 1.80
CA LEU A 149 7.14 -6.38 1.64
C LEU A 149 6.77 -4.89 1.63
N ALA A 150 6.04 -4.47 0.62
CA ALA A 150 5.63 -3.08 0.46
C ALA A 150 4.16 -2.98 0.09
N GLY A 151 3.54 -1.87 0.43
CA GLY A 151 2.20 -1.56 -0.04
C GLY A 151 1.71 -0.24 0.50
N ASP A 152 0.64 0.24 -0.12
CA ASP A 152 0.06 1.53 0.18
C ASP A 152 -1.39 1.41 0.69
N SER A 153 -1.78 2.19 1.69
CA SER A 153 -3.13 2.16 2.27
C SER A 153 -3.51 0.75 2.76
N ALA A 154 -4.58 0.14 2.25
CA ALA A 154 -4.92 -1.26 2.47
C ALA A 154 -3.82 -2.26 2.04
N GLY A 155 -2.98 -1.91 1.07
CA GLY A 155 -1.79 -2.69 0.72
C GLY A 155 -0.70 -2.63 1.80
N GLY A 156 -0.53 -1.47 2.44
CA GLY A 156 0.36 -1.31 3.58
C GLY A 156 -0.12 -2.13 4.79
N HIS A 157 -1.43 -2.21 4.99
CA HIS A 157 -2.05 -3.14 5.94
C HIS A 157 -1.66 -4.60 5.64
N LEU A 158 -1.86 -5.04 4.39
CA LEU A 158 -1.53 -6.41 3.97
C LEU A 158 -0.05 -6.72 4.15
N ALA A 159 0.85 -5.77 3.85
CA ALA A 159 2.28 -5.94 4.06
C ALA A 159 2.62 -6.20 5.54
N LEU A 160 2.05 -5.40 6.45
CA LEU A 160 2.26 -5.56 7.89
C LEU A 160 1.71 -6.89 8.41
N VAL A 161 0.45 -7.22 8.11
CA VAL A 161 -0.19 -8.45 8.59
C VAL A 161 0.51 -9.68 8.01
N THR A 162 0.93 -9.64 6.75
CA THR A 162 1.72 -10.73 6.14
C THR A 162 3.04 -10.94 6.88
N ALA A 163 3.77 -9.86 7.21
CA ALA A 163 5.01 -9.96 7.98
C ALA A 163 4.80 -10.58 9.37
N LEU A 164 3.71 -10.22 10.05
CA LEU A 164 3.32 -10.80 11.33
C LEU A 164 3.02 -12.30 11.21
N ARG A 165 2.28 -12.72 10.18
CA ARG A 165 1.99 -14.13 9.90
C ARG A 165 3.25 -14.94 9.58
N LEU A 166 4.13 -14.41 8.74
CA LEU A 166 5.42 -15.04 8.43
C LEU A 166 6.30 -15.20 9.67
N LYS A 167 6.35 -14.19 10.53
CA LYS A 167 7.06 -14.27 11.82
C LYS A 167 6.50 -15.37 12.72
N ALA A 168 5.17 -15.52 12.77
CA ALA A 168 4.52 -16.55 13.58
C ALA A 168 4.86 -17.97 13.10
N THR A 169 4.92 -18.20 11.77
CA THR A 169 5.26 -19.52 11.20
C THR A 169 6.76 -19.82 11.18
N ARG A 170 7.61 -18.79 11.21
CA ARG A 170 9.09 -18.87 11.18
C ARG A 170 9.64 -19.60 9.94
N GLN A 171 8.88 -19.63 8.84
CA GLN A 171 9.32 -20.28 7.60
C GLN A 171 10.42 -19.47 6.91
N TRP A 172 10.22 -18.16 6.82
CA TRP A 172 11.17 -17.16 6.35
C TRP A 172 10.69 -15.78 6.82
N GLN A 173 11.52 -14.74 6.65
CA GLN A 173 11.15 -13.37 6.98
C GLN A 173 11.61 -12.42 5.88
N PRO A 174 10.86 -11.34 5.59
CA PRO A 174 11.34 -10.30 4.70
C PRO A 174 12.51 -9.54 5.33
N ALA A 175 13.36 -8.96 4.49
CA ALA A 175 14.49 -8.13 4.92
C ALA A 175 14.04 -6.74 5.41
N GLN A 176 12.92 -6.22 4.88
CA GLN A 176 12.39 -4.90 5.22
C GLN A 176 10.86 -4.85 5.02
N LEU A 177 10.19 -3.93 5.72
CA LEU A 177 8.83 -3.47 5.40
C LEU A 177 8.82 -2.01 4.93
N MET A 178 8.02 -1.73 3.90
CA MET A 178 7.78 -0.37 3.38
C MET A 178 6.28 -0.09 3.41
N LEU A 179 5.82 0.63 4.44
CA LEU A 179 4.41 0.88 4.70
C LEU A 179 4.03 2.31 4.29
N ILE A 180 3.28 2.44 3.20
CA ILE A 180 2.93 3.75 2.64
C ILE A 180 1.51 4.11 3.10
N TYR A 181 1.37 5.11 3.97
CA TYR A 181 0.11 5.57 4.58
C TYR A 181 -0.86 4.43 4.97
N PRO A 182 -0.41 3.43 5.74
CA PRO A 182 -1.14 2.16 5.92
C PRO A 182 -2.48 2.35 6.65
N MET A 183 -3.48 1.53 6.31
CA MET A 183 -4.73 1.37 7.08
C MET A 183 -4.52 0.42 8.26
N LEU A 184 -4.80 0.82 9.49
CA LEU A 184 -4.32 0.14 10.70
C LEU A 184 -5.33 0.03 11.84
N ASP A 185 -6.40 0.83 11.84
CA ASP A 185 -7.42 0.84 12.90
C ASP A 185 -8.84 1.09 12.35
N ALA A 186 -9.64 0.03 12.27
CA ALA A 186 -11.01 0.08 11.79
C ALA A 186 -11.97 0.83 12.72
N THR A 187 -11.56 1.19 13.94
CA THR A 187 -12.39 2.01 14.84
C THR A 187 -12.42 3.48 14.43
N ALA A 188 -11.46 3.92 13.60
CA ALA A 188 -11.31 5.29 13.12
C ALA A 188 -11.40 6.32 14.27
N SER A 189 -10.69 6.03 15.36
CA SER A 189 -10.78 6.74 16.64
C SER A 189 -9.86 7.98 16.72
N PHE A 190 -8.87 8.09 15.83
CA PHE A 190 -7.89 9.17 15.86
C PHE A 190 -8.42 10.51 15.33
N ALA A 191 -7.91 11.60 15.88
CA ALA A 191 -8.33 12.96 15.55
C ALA A 191 -8.08 13.34 14.07
N SER A 192 -7.11 12.72 13.39
CA SER A 192 -6.91 12.91 11.95
C SER A 192 -8.12 12.49 11.11
N TYR A 193 -8.93 11.51 11.54
CA TYR A 193 -10.18 11.18 10.84
C TYR A 193 -11.20 12.33 10.89
N ASP A 194 -11.21 13.11 11.96
CA ASP A 194 -12.11 14.26 12.06
C ASP A 194 -11.56 15.47 11.29
N HIS A 195 -10.28 15.78 11.47
CA HIS A 195 -9.65 16.95 10.86
C HIS A 195 -9.44 16.80 9.34
N ASN A 196 -9.17 15.59 8.86
CA ASN A 196 -8.82 15.31 7.46
C ASN A 196 -9.85 14.42 6.74
N GLY A 197 -10.92 13.98 7.40
CA GLY A 197 -11.84 12.99 6.82
C GLY A 197 -13.02 13.52 6.02
N GLN A 198 -13.10 14.82 5.74
CA GLN A 198 -14.27 15.41 5.06
C GLN A 198 -13.92 16.04 3.71
N ASP A 199 -12.85 16.84 3.67
CA ASP A 199 -12.57 17.72 2.53
C ASP A 199 -11.55 17.13 1.54
N TYR A 200 -10.77 16.14 1.94
CA TYR A 200 -9.72 15.54 1.11
C TYR A 200 -10.24 14.22 0.52
N ILE A 201 -10.28 14.14 -0.82
CA ILE A 201 -10.80 13.07 -1.70
C ILE A 201 -11.07 11.72 -1.01
N ILE A 202 -10.08 11.17 -0.30
CA ILE A 202 -10.26 9.99 0.55
C ILE A 202 -10.73 10.41 1.94
N THR A 203 -12.05 10.30 2.12
CA THR A 203 -12.77 10.70 3.34
C THR A 203 -12.81 9.59 4.39
N ARG A 204 -13.16 9.96 5.63
CA ARG A 204 -13.54 9.02 6.70
C ARG A 204 -14.65 8.08 6.22
N ASP A 205 -15.63 8.63 5.49
CA ASP A 205 -16.71 7.88 4.87
C ASP A 205 -16.18 6.79 3.93
N THR A 206 -15.25 7.15 3.05
CA THR A 206 -14.62 6.23 2.09
C THR A 206 -13.86 5.10 2.77
N LEU A 207 -13.00 5.42 3.74
CA LEU A 207 -12.18 4.43 4.45
C LEU A 207 -13.05 3.43 5.22
N LEU A 208 -14.02 3.94 5.99
CA LEU A 208 -14.93 3.08 6.75
C LEU A 208 -15.82 2.22 5.86
N SER A 209 -16.25 2.73 4.70
CA SER A 209 -17.01 1.91 3.74
C SER A 209 -16.21 0.71 3.23
N GLY A 210 -14.88 0.84 3.15
CA GLY A 210 -13.98 -0.26 2.79
C GLY A 210 -13.90 -1.32 3.87
N TYR A 211 -13.69 -0.90 5.12
CA TYR A 211 -13.73 -1.80 6.28
C TYR A 211 -15.09 -2.51 6.40
N GLU A 212 -16.20 -1.78 6.29
CA GLU A 212 -17.56 -2.35 6.36
C GLU A 212 -17.81 -3.41 5.27
N MET A 213 -17.32 -3.16 4.05
CA MET A 213 -17.53 -4.07 2.94
C MET A 213 -16.64 -5.31 3.01
N TYR A 214 -15.38 -5.14 3.40
CA TYR A 214 -14.44 -6.25 3.46
C TYR A 214 -14.55 -7.05 4.76
N MET A 215 -14.93 -6.43 5.89
CA MET A 215 -14.98 -7.05 7.21
C MET A 215 -16.37 -6.92 7.87
N PRO A 216 -17.48 -7.22 7.18
CA PRO A 216 -18.84 -6.91 7.66
C PRO A 216 -19.26 -7.66 8.94
N GLN A 217 -18.56 -8.74 9.27
CA GLN A 217 -18.89 -9.65 10.37
C GLN A 217 -17.73 -9.82 11.37
N THR A 218 -16.68 -9.02 11.24
CA THR A 218 -15.49 -9.12 12.08
C THR A 218 -15.47 -7.95 13.06
N ASP A 219 -15.09 -8.24 14.31
CA ASP A 219 -14.90 -7.19 15.31
C ASP A 219 -13.88 -6.16 14.78
N PRO A 220 -14.19 -4.84 14.80
CA PRO A 220 -13.23 -3.81 14.45
C PRO A 220 -11.92 -3.88 15.26
N LEU A 221 -11.94 -4.45 16.46
CA LEU A 221 -10.75 -4.66 17.30
C LEU A 221 -10.02 -5.98 17.04
N HIS A 222 -10.48 -6.80 16.07
CA HIS A 222 -9.78 -8.03 15.70
C HIS A 222 -8.33 -7.71 15.32
N PRO A 223 -7.32 -8.49 15.78
CA PRO A 223 -5.90 -8.14 15.64
C PRO A 223 -5.38 -8.13 14.20
N GLU A 224 -6.11 -8.71 13.24
CA GLU A 224 -5.80 -8.58 11.80
C GLU A 224 -6.70 -7.57 11.07
N VAL A 225 -7.67 -6.97 11.75
CA VAL A 225 -8.50 -5.87 11.22
C VAL A 225 -7.92 -4.52 11.66
N SER A 226 -7.49 -4.46 12.93
CA SER A 226 -6.80 -3.31 13.51
C SER A 226 -5.44 -3.73 14.06
N PRO A 227 -4.46 -4.06 13.19
CA PRO A 227 -3.16 -4.54 13.61
C PRO A 227 -2.39 -3.55 14.47
N LEU A 228 -2.76 -2.26 14.49
CA LEU A 228 -2.18 -1.26 15.37
C LEU A 228 -2.15 -1.71 16.84
N TRP A 229 -3.19 -2.41 17.28
CA TRP A 229 -3.39 -2.76 18.70
C TRP A 229 -2.71 -4.05 19.13
N ARG A 230 -1.89 -4.65 18.27
CA ARG A 230 -1.12 -5.86 18.62
C ARG A 230 0.06 -5.54 19.56
N GLU A 231 0.44 -6.54 20.34
CA GLU A 231 1.54 -6.48 21.32
C GLU A 231 2.70 -7.42 20.96
N ASP A 232 2.71 -7.91 19.72
CA ASP A 232 3.68 -8.87 19.22
C ASP A 232 4.41 -8.34 17.99
N PHE A 233 4.90 -7.10 17.99
CA PHE A 233 5.72 -6.53 16.91
C PHE A 233 7.20 -6.91 17.01
N ASN A 234 7.75 -7.14 18.21
CA ASN A 234 9.16 -7.51 18.40
C ASN A 234 9.60 -8.65 17.46
N GLY A 235 10.74 -8.49 16.79
CA GLY A 235 11.26 -9.42 15.79
C GLY A 235 10.67 -9.27 14.38
N LEU A 236 9.85 -8.24 14.13
CA LEU A 236 9.60 -7.77 12.75
C LEU A 236 10.88 -7.15 12.16
N PRO A 237 11.06 -7.19 10.82
CA PRO A 237 12.25 -6.62 10.19
C PRO A 237 12.22 -5.08 10.21
N PRO A 238 13.35 -4.43 9.86
CA PRO A 238 13.41 -2.98 9.71
C PRO A 238 12.24 -2.44 8.88
N THR A 239 11.61 -1.39 9.36
CA THR A 239 10.39 -0.85 8.77
C THR A 239 10.51 0.65 8.50
N HIS A 240 10.05 1.07 7.32
CA HIS A 240 9.83 2.48 7.02
C HIS A 240 8.34 2.75 6.83
N ILE A 241 7.83 3.78 7.53
CA ILE A 241 6.44 4.23 7.46
C ILE A 241 6.42 5.61 6.81
N ILE A 242 5.54 5.79 5.83
CA ILE A 242 5.24 7.08 5.22
C ILE A 242 3.83 7.51 5.64
N THR A 243 3.66 8.78 6.03
CA THR A 243 2.33 9.38 6.26
C THR A 243 2.16 10.67 5.44
N ALA A 244 0.92 11.11 5.26
CA ALA A 244 0.58 12.36 4.58
C ALA A 244 -0.05 13.36 5.55
N GLU A 245 0.25 14.66 5.42
CA GLU A 245 -0.23 15.72 6.34
C GLU A 245 -1.76 15.79 6.41
N PHE A 246 -2.42 15.71 5.25
CA PHE A 246 -3.87 15.80 5.07
C PHE A 246 -4.49 14.43 4.77
N ASP A 247 -4.22 13.47 5.66
CA ASP A 247 -4.69 12.10 5.56
C ASP A 247 -5.45 11.72 6.84
N PRO A 248 -6.66 11.12 6.75
CA PRO A 248 -7.33 10.52 7.90
C PRO A 248 -6.49 9.48 8.63
N LEU A 249 -5.66 8.71 7.92
CA LEU A 249 -4.83 7.63 8.45
C LEU A 249 -3.49 8.12 9.06
N ARG A 250 -3.24 9.43 9.04
CA ARG A 250 -1.95 10.00 9.47
C ARG A 250 -1.59 9.58 10.90
N ASP A 251 -2.51 9.79 11.83
CA ASP A 251 -2.22 9.59 13.24
C ASP A 251 -2.07 8.10 13.59
N GLU A 252 -2.82 7.19 12.95
CA GLU A 252 -2.65 5.74 13.17
C GLU A 252 -1.32 5.21 12.61
N GLY A 253 -0.85 5.73 11.47
CA GLY A 253 0.48 5.42 10.94
C GLY A 253 1.61 5.89 11.87
N GLU A 254 1.48 7.09 12.44
CA GLU A 254 2.44 7.62 13.41
C GLU A 254 2.36 6.93 14.78
N ALA A 255 1.17 6.48 15.18
CA ALA A 255 1.00 5.66 16.36
C ALA A 255 1.68 4.29 16.19
N LEU A 256 1.60 3.68 15.00
CA LEU A 256 2.31 2.42 14.71
C LEU A 256 3.82 2.59 14.89
N TYR A 257 4.39 3.69 14.42
CA TYR A 257 5.81 4.00 14.64
C TYR A 257 6.16 4.01 16.14
N GLN A 258 5.37 4.68 16.98
CA GLN A 258 5.61 4.70 18.42
C GLN A 258 5.56 3.28 19.02
N ARG A 259 4.55 2.49 18.64
CA ARG A 259 4.41 1.11 19.12
C ARG A 259 5.53 0.19 18.65
N PHE A 260 6.05 0.40 17.44
CA PHE A 260 7.21 -0.32 16.94
C PHE A 260 8.46 -0.01 17.77
N GLN A 261 8.68 1.27 18.10
CA GLN A 261 9.79 1.70 18.96
C GLN A 261 9.66 1.11 20.38
N GLU A 262 8.47 1.14 20.96
CA GLU A 262 8.18 0.56 22.29
C GLU A 262 8.45 -0.96 22.35
N GLN A 263 8.28 -1.65 21.21
CA GLN A 263 8.48 -3.10 21.10
C GLN A 263 9.82 -3.49 20.45
N GLY A 264 10.74 -2.52 20.27
CA GLY A 264 12.11 -2.78 19.83
C GLY A 264 12.28 -3.10 18.34
N VAL A 265 11.33 -2.72 17.48
CA VAL A 265 11.47 -2.82 16.02
C VAL A 265 12.25 -1.62 15.49
N ASP A 266 13.28 -1.85 14.68
CA ASP A 266 13.99 -0.78 13.97
C ASP A 266 13.03 -0.12 12.98
N CYS A 267 12.55 1.08 13.31
CA CYS A 267 11.51 1.75 12.56
C CYS A 267 11.87 3.20 12.30
N THR A 268 11.49 3.70 11.12
CA THR A 268 11.54 5.13 10.79
C THR A 268 10.18 5.56 10.26
N CYS A 269 9.77 6.80 10.55
CA CYS A 269 8.51 7.36 10.09
C CYS A 269 8.73 8.74 9.48
N GLN A 270 8.17 8.98 8.29
CA GLN A 270 8.31 10.23 7.56
C GLN A 270 6.96 10.74 7.08
N ARG A 271 6.58 11.92 7.60
CA ARG A 271 5.40 12.65 7.13
C ARG A 271 5.76 13.51 5.92
N TYR A 272 5.02 13.34 4.83
CA TYR A 272 5.05 14.25 3.68
C TYR A 272 4.03 15.38 3.88
N LEU A 273 4.48 16.61 3.69
CA LEU A 273 3.71 17.83 3.94
C LEU A 273 3.08 18.36 2.65
N GLY A 274 1.92 19.01 2.75
CA GLY A 274 1.18 19.56 1.61
C GLY A 274 0.49 18.52 0.74
N VAL A 275 0.37 17.27 1.19
CA VAL A 275 -0.18 16.14 0.42
C VAL A 275 -1.32 15.44 1.15
N ILE A 276 -2.14 14.73 0.36
CA ILE A 276 -3.32 13.96 0.82
C ILE A 276 -3.05 12.45 0.80
N HIS A 277 -3.98 11.65 1.32
CA HIS A 277 -3.97 10.19 1.11
C HIS A 277 -3.92 9.84 -0.38
N GLY A 278 -3.16 8.80 -0.73
CA GLY A 278 -3.00 8.36 -2.13
C GLY A 278 -2.02 9.21 -2.96
N PHE A 279 -1.36 10.22 -2.36
CA PHE A 279 -0.47 11.12 -3.10
C PHE A 279 0.69 10.39 -3.81
N PHE A 280 1.10 9.21 -3.33
CA PHE A 280 2.15 8.41 -3.97
C PHE A 280 1.81 8.07 -5.42
N GLN A 281 0.52 8.09 -5.78
CA GLN A 281 0.03 7.85 -7.14
C GLN A 281 -0.10 9.12 -8.00
N LEU A 282 0.19 10.31 -7.46
CA LEU A 282 -0.10 11.60 -8.09
C LEU A 282 1.14 12.28 -8.70
N ALA A 283 2.12 11.51 -9.17
CA ALA A 283 3.38 12.01 -9.69
C ALA A 283 3.26 12.95 -10.91
N GLY A 284 2.13 12.92 -11.63
CA GLY A 284 1.85 13.85 -12.73
C GLY A 284 1.51 15.27 -12.26
N VAL A 285 1.02 15.42 -11.02
CA VAL A 285 0.55 16.71 -10.49
C VAL A 285 1.21 17.11 -9.17
N SER A 286 2.06 16.26 -8.59
CA SER A 286 2.73 16.51 -7.30
C SER A 286 4.23 16.22 -7.36
N GLN A 287 5.04 17.23 -7.02
CA GLN A 287 6.47 17.11 -6.78
C GLN A 287 6.74 16.30 -5.51
N ALA A 288 5.92 16.44 -4.47
CA ALA A 288 6.06 15.63 -3.27
C ALA A 288 5.88 14.13 -3.57
N ALA A 289 4.92 13.77 -4.43
CA ALA A 289 4.76 12.39 -4.91
C ALA A 289 5.99 11.88 -5.66
N ARG A 290 6.56 12.69 -6.57
CA ARG A 290 7.80 12.34 -7.28
C ARG A 290 8.97 12.14 -6.32
N SER A 291 9.11 13.02 -5.32
CA SER A 291 10.16 12.91 -4.30
C SER A 291 9.97 11.66 -3.44
N ALA A 292 8.73 11.37 -3.00
CA ALA A 292 8.41 10.16 -2.24
C ALA A 292 8.75 8.89 -3.01
N MET A 293 8.42 8.83 -4.31
CA MET A 293 8.81 7.71 -5.16
C MET A 293 10.33 7.49 -5.18
N ARG A 294 11.14 8.56 -5.25
CA ARG A 294 12.61 8.45 -5.23
C ARG A 294 13.16 8.01 -3.90
N ASP A 295 12.62 8.55 -2.80
CA ASP A 295 13.00 8.18 -1.44
C ASP A 295 12.69 6.70 -1.15
N VAL A 296 11.45 6.28 -1.44
CA VAL A 296 11.03 4.87 -1.33
C VAL A 296 11.94 3.98 -2.18
N ALA A 297 12.14 4.30 -3.46
CA ALA A 297 12.99 3.49 -4.33
C ALA A 297 14.44 3.41 -3.85
N TRP A 298 15.01 4.51 -3.33
CA TRP A 298 16.36 4.51 -2.77
C TRP A 298 16.47 3.58 -1.56
N ARG A 299 15.48 3.62 -0.64
CA ARG A 299 15.42 2.74 0.54
C ARG A 299 15.22 1.27 0.18
N LEU A 300 14.51 0.97 -0.91
CA LEU A 300 14.29 -0.40 -1.36
C LEU A 300 15.54 -1.02 -2.00
N GLY A 301 16.44 -0.20 -2.54
CA GLY A 301 17.69 -0.64 -3.15
C GLY A 301 18.90 -0.66 -2.21
N GLN A 302 18.72 -0.33 -0.92
CA GLN A 302 19.77 -0.48 0.10
C GLN A 302 19.97 -1.95 0.50
#